data_AF-A0A642UQ01-F1
#
_entry.id   AF-A0A642UQ01-F1
#
_cell.length_a   1.000
_cell.length_b   1.000
_cell.length_c   1.000
_cell.angle_alpha   90.00
_cell.angle_beta   90.00
_cell.angle_gamma   90.00
#
_symmetry.space_group_name_H-M   'P 1'
#
loop_
_entity.id
_entity.type
_entity.pdbx_description
1 polymer ?
#
loop_
_entity_poly.entity_id
_entity_poly.type
_entity_poly.pdbx_seq_one_letter_code
_entity_poly.pdbx_strand_id
1 'polypeptide(L)'
;MAVPKITVISFKRGTAAYVLPVNTSDVTKEKALKRTLVDAINASGGLTLVEADIGEPETITDLSVDDIRLAAPKDKSDIYANQWVDLTAAGAFNDFDTIAFAYLKEPFEVVDPTKSIE
;
A
#
# COMPACT_ATOMS: atom_id res chain seq x y z
N MET A 1 11.16 -29.44 6.59
CA MET A 1 10.81 -28.16 7.26
C MET A 1 10.59 -27.14 6.17
N ALA A 2 9.43 -26.50 6.09
CA ALA A 2 9.20 -25.40 5.14
C ALA A 2 9.97 -24.17 5.61
N VAL A 3 10.75 -23.55 4.73
CA VAL A 3 11.45 -22.30 5.04
C VAL A 3 10.41 -21.16 5.00
N PRO A 4 10.23 -20.38 6.08
CA PRO A 4 9.27 -19.28 6.07
C PRO A 4 9.68 -18.26 5.02
N LYS A 5 8.78 -17.95 4.09
CA LYS A 5 9.00 -16.92 3.07
C LYS A 5 8.65 -15.57 3.65
N ILE A 6 9.68 -14.83 4.07
CA ILE A 6 9.56 -13.47 4.58
C ILE A 6 9.81 -12.50 3.43
N THR A 7 8.84 -11.66 3.11
CA THR A 7 8.98 -10.55 2.16
C THR A 7 8.99 -9.24 2.96
N VAL A 8 9.90 -8.32 2.63
CA VAL A 8 9.98 -7.01 3.28
C VAL A 8 9.27 -5.98 2.41
N ILE A 9 8.27 -5.30 2.97
CA ILE A 9 7.59 -4.17 2.31
C ILE A 9 8.14 -2.88 2.87
N SER A 10 8.72 -2.07 2.00
CA SER A 10 9.04 -0.67 2.31
C SER A 10 7.99 0.24 1.68
N PHE A 11 7.33 1.07 2.47
CA PHE A 11 6.47 2.14 1.94
C PHE A 11 6.75 3.46 2.64
N LYS A 12 6.56 4.57 1.92
CA LYS A 12 6.80 5.92 2.43
C LYS A 12 5.46 6.63 2.62
N ARG A 13 5.27 7.28 3.77
CA ARG A 13 4.11 8.16 4.03
C ARG A 13 4.61 9.45 4.67
N GLY A 14 4.31 10.58 4.02
CA GLY A 14 4.87 11.87 4.41
C GLY A 14 6.40 11.84 4.41
N THR A 15 7.00 12.14 5.56
CA THR A 15 8.45 12.07 5.79
C THR A 15 8.92 10.74 6.36
N ALA A 16 8.00 9.82 6.69
CA ALA A 16 8.31 8.54 7.31
C ALA A 16 8.43 7.42 6.26
N ALA A 17 9.37 6.50 6.48
CA ALA A 17 9.50 5.26 5.73
C ALA A 17 9.26 4.09 6.68
N TYR A 18 8.36 3.19 6.30
CA TYR A 18 7.96 2.02 7.06
C TYR A 18 8.53 0.79 6.37
N VAL A 19 9.12 -0.11 7.15
CA VAL A 19 9.68 -1.37 6.68
C VAL A 19 9.01 -2.50 7.46
N LEU A 20 8.18 -3.29 6.77
CA LEU A 20 7.34 -4.31 7.38
C LEU A 20 7.71 -5.71 6.88
N PRO A 21 8.06 -6.65 7.77
CA PRO A 21 8.24 -8.05 7.39
C PRO A 21 6.87 -8.74 7.28
N VAL A 22 6.60 -9.34 6.13
CA VAL A 22 5.39 -10.13 5.88
C VAL A 22 5.75 -11.59 5.72
N ASN A 23 5.18 -12.44 6.58
CA ASN A 23 5.26 -13.88 6.44
C ASN A 23 4.19 -14.36 5.46
N THR A 24 4.62 -14.89 4.32
CA THR A 24 3.74 -15.34 3.22
C THR A 24 3.43 -16.84 3.26
N SER A 25 3.75 -17.53 4.37
CA SER A 25 3.77 -19.00 4.40
C SER A 25 2.40 -19.64 4.66
N ASP A 26 1.44 -18.95 5.29
CA ASP A 26 0.19 -19.57 5.80
C ASP A 26 -1.12 -18.82 5.43
N VAL A 27 -1.05 -17.66 4.77
CA VAL A 27 -2.23 -16.88 4.35
C VAL A 27 -2.04 -16.47 2.89
N THR A 28 -3.12 -16.21 2.15
CA THR A 28 -2.99 -15.55 0.83
C THR A 28 -2.11 -14.32 0.99
N LYS A 29 -1.05 -14.20 0.17
CA LYS A 29 -0.01 -13.16 0.31
C LYS A 29 -0.61 -11.77 0.47
N GLU A 30 -1.71 -11.51 -0.24
CA GLU A 30 -2.50 -10.27 -0.16
C GLU A 30 -3.07 -10.00 1.24
N LYS A 31 -3.74 -10.97 1.87
CA LYS A 31 -4.37 -10.77 3.18
C LYS A 31 -3.33 -10.56 4.29
N ALA A 32 -2.22 -11.30 4.24
CA ALA A 32 -1.11 -11.10 5.17
C ALA A 32 -0.50 -9.69 5.03
N LEU A 33 -0.34 -9.22 3.78
CA LEU A 33 0.15 -7.89 3.48
C LEU A 33 -0.80 -6.80 3.99
N LYS A 34 -2.10 -6.89 3.66
CA LYS A 34 -3.11 -5.93 4.14
C LYS A 34 -3.16 -5.86 5.66
N ARG A 35 -3.15 -7.02 6.34
CA ARG A 35 -3.15 -7.07 7.82
C ARG A 35 -1.94 -6.36 8.41
N THR A 36 -0.74 -6.67 7.92
CA THR A 36 0.50 -6.08 8.42
C THR A 36 0.52 -4.57 8.18
N LEU A 37 0.03 -4.12 7.02
CA LEU A 37 -0.10 -2.70 6.70
C LEU A 37 -1.10 -1.99 7.62
N VAL A 38 -2.29 -2.55 7.83
CA VAL A 38 -3.32 -2.02 8.73
C VAL A 38 -2.79 -1.90 10.15
N ASP A 39 -2.16 -2.95 10.67
CA ASP A 39 -1.59 -2.96 12.02
C ASP A 39 -0.54 -1.84 12.17
N ALA A 40 0.31 -1.65 11.16
CA ALA A 40 1.31 -0.59 11.16
C ALA A 40 0.70 0.82 11.08
N ILE A 41 -0.31 1.02 10.22
CA ILE A 41 -1.01 2.31 10.10
C ILE A 41 -1.69 2.66 11.43
N ASN A 42 -2.48 1.74 11.98
CA ASN A 42 -3.19 1.95 13.24
C ASN A 42 -2.22 2.21 14.41
N ALA A 43 -1.11 1.45 14.48
CA ALA A 43 -0.08 1.68 15.50
C ALA A 43 0.69 3.01 15.33
N SER A 44 0.71 3.57 14.13
CA SER A 44 1.41 4.82 13.81
C SER A 44 0.58 6.09 13.99
N GLY A 45 -0.66 5.97 14.50
CA GLY A 45 -1.57 7.11 14.69
C GLY A 45 -2.61 7.28 13.58
N GLY A 46 -2.82 6.25 12.75
CA GLY A 46 -3.91 6.21 11.76
C GLY A 46 -3.54 6.78 10.39
N LEU A 47 -4.46 6.62 9.43
CA LEU A 47 -4.37 7.13 8.06
C LEU A 47 -5.07 8.48 7.96
N THR A 48 -4.32 9.51 7.60
CA THR A 48 -4.85 10.84 7.31
C THR A 48 -5.18 10.93 5.83
N LEU A 49 -6.45 11.16 5.52
CA LEU A 49 -6.91 11.42 4.17
C LEU A 49 -6.76 12.91 3.89
N VAL A 50 -6.07 13.25 2.82
CA VAL A 50 -5.93 14.63 2.37
C VAL A 50 -6.81 14.78 1.15
N GLU A 51 -8.05 15.25 1.35
CA GLU A 51 -8.88 15.65 0.22
C GLU A 51 -8.26 16.90 -0.42
N ALA A 52 -8.02 16.83 -1.72
CA ALA A 52 -7.37 17.90 -2.48
C ALA A 52 -8.22 19.19 -2.59
N ASP A 53 -9.48 19.17 -2.16
CA ASP A 53 -10.37 20.32 -2.20
C ASP A 53 -11.37 20.28 -1.03
N ILE A 54 -11.33 21.33 -0.20
CA ILE A 54 -12.39 21.85 0.69
C ILE A 54 -12.79 21.13 2.01
N GLY A 55 -12.02 20.17 2.53
CA GLY A 55 -12.30 19.49 3.82
C GLY A 55 -11.23 19.66 4.92
N GLU A 56 -11.60 19.48 6.20
CA GLU A 56 -10.63 19.23 7.27
C GLU A 56 -10.03 17.83 7.10
N PRO A 57 -8.72 17.64 7.29
CA PRO A 57 -8.09 16.33 7.14
C PRO A 57 -8.67 15.34 8.15
N GLU A 58 -9.33 14.29 7.65
CA GLU A 58 -9.85 13.21 8.48
C GLU A 58 -8.74 12.18 8.74
N THR A 59 -8.55 11.81 10.02
CA THR A 59 -7.61 10.75 10.40
C THR A 59 -8.36 9.53 10.91
N ILE A 60 -8.23 8.43 10.18
CA ILE A 60 -8.82 7.14 10.49
C ILE A 60 -7.83 6.35 11.35
N THR A 61 -8.20 6.02 12.58
CA THR A 61 -7.30 5.31 13.52
C THR A 61 -7.62 3.84 13.70
N ASP A 62 -8.71 3.35 13.12
CA ASP A 62 -9.16 1.96 13.22
C ASP A 62 -9.48 1.41 11.83
N LEU A 63 -8.44 1.27 10.99
CA LEU A 63 -8.61 0.67 9.67
C LEU A 63 -8.80 -0.84 9.81
N SER A 64 -9.66 -1.40 8.95
CA SER A 64 -9.80 -2.84 8.75
C SER A 64 -9.07 -3.32 7.50
N VAL A 65 -8.87 -4.62 7.40
CA VAL A 65 -8.24 -5.27 6.22
C VAL A 65 -9.07 -5.05 4.96
N ASP A 66 -10.39 -4.95 5.10
CA ASP A 66 -11.31 -4.81 3.96
C ASP A 66 -11.36 -3.37 3.42
N ASP A 67 -10.87 -2.40 4.20
CA ASP A 67 -10.79 -0.99 3.79
C ASP A 67 -9.59 -0.71 2.87
N ILE A 68 -8.62 -1.64 2.83
CA ILE A 68 -7.40 -1.49 2.03
C ILE A 68 -7.54 -2.26 0.71
N ARG A 69 -7.26 -1.54 -0.38
CA ARG A 69 -7.04 -2.15 -1.70
C ARG A 69 -5.57 -2.08 -2.06
N LEU A 70 -5.13 -3.04 -2.86
CA LEU A 70 -3.75 -3.14 -3.33
C LEU A 70 -3.74 -3.24 -4.84
N ALA A 71 -2.80 -2.56 -5.49
CA ALA A 71 -2.60 -2.63 -6.92
C ALA A 71 -1.12 -2.75 -7.27
N ALA A 72 -0.84 -3.41 -8.39
CA ALA A 72 0.48 -3.42 -9.02
C ALA A 72 0.49 -2.49 -10.23
N PRO A 73 1.62 -1.87 -10.57
CA PRO A 73 1.72 -1.08 -11.78
C PRO A 73 1.61 -2.02 -12.99
N LYS A 74 0.84 -1.63 -13.99
CA LYS A 74 0.72 -2.34 -15.27
C LYS A 74 2.07 -2.43 -15.98
N ASP A 75 2.86 -1.37 -15.88
CA ASP A 75 4.25 -1.31 -16.33
C ASP A 75 5.17 -1.00 -15.15
N LYS A 76 6.07 -1.94 -14.83
CA LYS A 76 7.00 -1.81 -13.71
C LYS A 76 8.14 -0.82 -13.96
N SER A 77 8.33 -0.38 -15.20
CA SER A 77 9.37 0.58 -15.57
C SER A 77 8.98 2.03 -15.27
N ASP A 78 7.67 2.32 -15.18
CA ASP A 78 7.15 3.66 -14.90
C ASP A 78 5.95 3.60 -13.94
N ILE A 79 6.26 3.71 -12.64
CA ILE A 79 5.25 3.73 -11.58
C ILE A 79 4.46 5.05 -11.52
N TYR A 80 4.95 6.10 -12.17
CA TYR A 80 4.35 7.44 -12.16
C TYR A 80 3.37 7.65 -13.32
N ALA A 81 3.34 6.73 -14.28
CA ALA A 81 2.28 6.66 -15.30
C ALA A 81 0.89 6.38 -14.71
N ASN A 82 0.81 5.98 -13.43
CA ASN A 82 -0.42 5.72 -12.69
C ASN A 82 -1.38 4.71 -13.34
N GLN A 83 -0.83 3.78 -14.12
CA GLN A 83 -1.57 2.67 -14.71
C GLN A 83 -1.59 1.49 -13.74
N TRP A 84 -2.38 1.59 -12.68
CA TRP A 84 -2.46 0.57 -11.62
C TRP A 84 -3.53 -0.50 -11.92
N VAL A 85 -3.24 -1.74 -11.56
CA VAL A 85 -4.15 -2.89 -11.72
C VAL A 85 -4.40 -3.52 -10.35
N ASP A 86 -5.67 -3.58 -9.94
CA ASP A 86 -6.10 -4.19 -8.68
C ASP A 86 -5.64 -5.64 -8.56
N LEU A 87 -5.04 -5.99 -7.42
CA LEU A 87 -4.51 -7.33 -7.14
C LEU A 87 -5.60 -8.36 -6.80
N THR A 88 -6.85 -7.93 -6.60
CA THR A 88 -8.00 -8.82 -6.37
C THR A 88 -8.22 -9.82 -7.51
N ALA A 89 -7.70 -9.51 -8.71
CA ALA A 89 -7.62 -10.43 -9.83
C ALA A 89 -6.33 -11.27 -9.81
N ALA A 90 -6.16 -12.12 -8.78
CA ALA A 90 -5.26 -13.29 -8.76
C ALA A 90 -3.81 -13.06 -9.25
N GLY A 91 -3.25 -11.87 -9.03
CA GLY A 91 -1.86 -11.56 -9.39
C GLY A 91 -0.90 -12.06 -8.32
N ALA A 92 -0.08 -13.08 -8.63
CA ALA A 92 1.09 -13.38 -7.81
C ALA A 92 2.12 -12.25 -7.99
N PHE A 93 2.34 -11.45 -6.95
CA PHE A 93 3.49 -10.54 -6.90
C PHE A 93 4.76 -11.29 -6.48
N ASN A 94 5.88 -10.87 -7.07
CA ASN A 94 7.21 -11.41 -6.83
C ASN A 94 7.96 -10.57 -5.79
N ASP A 95 9.11 -11.08 -5.36
CA ASP A 95 10.01 -10.32 -4.51
C ASP A 95 10.48 -9.06 -5.25
N PHE A 96 10.59 -7.94 -4.52
CA PHE A 96 10.94 -6.61 -5.04
C PHE A 96 9.90 -5.95 -5.97
N ASP A 97 8.68 -6.50 -6.08
CA ASP A 97 7.60 -5.82 -6.79
C ASP A 97 7.13 -4.56 -6.03
N THR A 98 6.87 -3.49 -6.78
CA THR A 98 6.23 -2.29 -6.25
C THR A 98 4.71 -2.48 -6.20
N ILE A 99 4.10 -2.13 -5.07
CA ILE A 99 2.67 -2.24 -4.83
C ILE A 99 2.17 -0.90 -4.30
N ALA A 100 1.06 -0.40 -4.83
CA ALA A 100 0.32 0.73 -4.27
C ALA A 100 -0.80 0.21 -3.37
N PHE A 101 -1.14 0.98 -2.34
CA PHE A 101 -2.35 0.78 -1.56
C PHE A 101 -3.26 2.01 -1.66
N ALA A 102 -4.57 1.79 -1.56
CA ALA A 102 -5.57 2.85 -1.56
C ALA A 102 -6.66 2.54 -0.52
N TYR A 103 -7.25 3.58 0.06
CA TYR A 103 -8.36 3.43 1.01
C TYR A 103 -9.69 3.40 0.28
N LEU A 104 -10.54 2.41 0.57
CA LEU A 104 -11.88 2.23 0.03
C LEU A 104 -11.99 2.43 -1.49
N LYS A 105 -12.50 3.58 -1.96
CA LYS A 105 -12.73 3.87 -3.39
C LYS A 105 -11.72 4.86 -3.98
N GLU A 106 -10.71 5.28 -3.21
CA GLU A 106 -9.69 6.21 -3.69
C GLU A 106 -8.90 5.64 -4.87
N PRO A 107 -8.54 6.47 -5.86
CA PRO A 107 -7.68 6.03 -6.95
C PRO A 107 -6.29 5.64 -6.43
N PHE A 108 -5.62 4.75 -7.15
CA PHE A 108 -4.20 4.50 -6.92
C PHE A 108 -3.41 5.62 -7.59
N GLU A 109 -2.87 6.54 -6.80
CA GLU A 109 -2.11 7.68 -7.30
C GLU A 109 -0.75 7.77 -6.61
N VAL A 110 0.31 7.79 -7.42
CA VAL A 110 1.66 8.09 -7.00
C VAL A 110 2.10 9.36 -7.70
N VAL A 111 2.49 10.35 -6.90
CA VAL A 111 3.04 11.61 -7.38
C VAL A 111 4.55 11.46 -7.52
N ASP A 112 5.07 11.88 -8.66
CA ASP A 112 6.51 11.96 -8.90
C ASP A 112 7.12 13.07 -8.02
N PRO A 113 8.02 12.74 -7.06
CA PRO A 113 8.62 13.73 -6.18
C PRO A 113 9.53 14.73 -6.92
N THR A 114 9.96 14.42 -8.15
CA THR A 114 10.82 15.27 -8.97
C THR A 114 10.02 16.22 -9.87
N LYS A 115 8.74 15.94 -10.12
CA LYS A 115 7.83 16.90 -10.74
C LYS A 115 7.38 17.87 -9.66
N SER A 116 8.12 18.97 -9.51
CA SER A 116 7.66 20.11 -8.72
C SER A 116 6.30 20.55 -9.24
N ILE A 117 5.39 20.80 -8.30
CA ILE A 117 4.11 21.47 -8.56
C ILE A 117 4.50 22.89 -8.98
N GLU A 118 4.40 23.20 -10.28
CA GLU A 118 4.46 24.58 -10.79
C GLU A 118 3.14 25.30 -10.53
#